data_AF-A0A916U9T7-F1
#
_entry.id   AF-A0A916U9T7-F1
#
_cell.length_a   1.000
_cell.length_b   1.000
_cell.length_c   1.000
_cell.angle_alpha   90.00
_cell.angle_beta   90.00
_cell.angle_gamma   90.00
#
_symmetry.space_group_name_H-M   'P 1'
#
loop_
_entity.id
_entity.type
_entity.pdbx_description
1 polymer ?
#
loop_
_entity_poly.entity_id
_entity_poly.type
_entity_poly.pdbx_seq_one_letter_code
_entity_poly.pdbx_strand_id
1 'polypeptide(L)'
;MAVHQGDIIERVIRRQGHSLTDLAKLTGVNRRSIYNWFLQPKLKPENIIKIGQAIHHDFSVEFPAQFVPEDFIVPEKPAMVKEETFDAWKEKYIDLLERYNLLLRIANGEVQVPAMHLKSENSASDLIAGS
;
A
#
# COMPACT_ATOMS: atom_id res chain seq x y z
N MET A 1 -30.60 23.65 -19.42
CA MET A 1 -29.18 23.39 -19.74
C MET A 1 -28.75 22.14 -19.00
N ALA A 2 -28.15 21.17 -19.68
CA ALA A 2 -27.68 19.95 -19.01
C ALA A 2 -26.46 20.31 -18.14
N VAL A 3 -26.50 19.96 -16.87
CA VAL A 3 -25.36 20.14 -15.95
C VAL A 3 -24.27 19.15 -16.33
N HIS A 4 -23.10 19.65 -16.74
CA HIS A 4 -21.93 18.82 -17.06
C HIS A 4 -21.14 18.57 -15.77
N GLN A 5 -21.31 17.40 -15.17
CA GLN A 5 -20.69 17.07 -13.88
C GLN A 5 -19.16 17.08 -13.96
N GLY A 6 -18.59 16.59 -15.07
CA GLY A 6 -17.16 16.60 -15.30
C GLY A 6 -16.54 18.01 -15.26
N ASP A 7 -17.22 19.00 -15.84
CA ASP A 7 -16.74 20.39 -15.91
C ASP A 7 -16.72 21.06 -14.54
N ILE A 8 -17.74 20.75 -13.72
CA ILE A 8 -17.85 21.28 -12.36
C ILE A 8 -16.74 20.71 -11.49
N ILE A 9 -16.54 19.39 -11.55
CA ILE A 9 -15.52 18.69 -10.79
C ILE A 9 -14.12 19.20 -11.18
N GLU A 10 -13.83 19.31 -12.48
CA GLU A 10 -12.55 19.86 -12.96
C GLU A 10 -12.31 21.27 -12.42
N ARG A 11 -13.34 22.12 -12.45
CA ARG A 11 -13.25 23.50 -11.95
C ARG A 11 -12.94 23.55 -10.46
N VAL A 12 -13.56 22.71 -9.65
CA VAL A 12 -13.31 22.61 -8.21
C VAL A 12 -11.88 22.17 -7.93
N ILE A 13 -11.44 21.08 -8.58
CA ILE A 13 -10.07 20.54 -8.44
C ILE A 13 -9.02 21.61 -8.79
N ARG A 14 -9.23 22.34 -9.90
CA ARG A 14 -8.31 23.39 -10.34
C ARG A 14 -8.29 24.58 -9.39
N ARG A 15 -9.42 24.96 -8.78
CA ARG A 15 -9.49 26.05 -7.78
C ARG A 15 -8.76 25.70 -6.49
N GLN A 16 -8.81 24.44 -6.07
CA GLN A 16 -8.10 23.96 -4.87
C GLN A 16 -6.60 23.71 -5.11
N GLY A 17 -6.13 23.81 -6.36
CA GLY A 17 -4.71 23.65 -6.70
C GLY A 17 -4.24 22.19 -6.75
N HIS A 18 -5.15 21.22 -6.73
CA HIS A 18 -4.78 19.81 -6.85
C HIS A 18 -4.32 19.48 -8.27
N SER A 19 -3.13 18.88 -8.39
CA SER A 19 -2.68 18.39 -9.69
C SER A 19 -3.38 17.08 -10.05
N LEU A 20 -3.57 16.81 -11.34
CA LEU A 20 -4.13 15.53 -11.81
C LEU A 20 -3.27 14.33 -11.38
N THR A 21 -1.97 14.56 -11.20
CA THR A 21 -1.05 13.54 -10.68
C THR A 21 -1.41 13.16 -9.25
N ASP A 22 -1.71 14.16 -8.42
CA ASP A 22 -2.01 13.94 -7.01
C ASP A 22 -3.39 13.31 -6.88
N LEU A 23 -4.36 13.77 -7.66
CA LEU A 23 -5.69 13.16 -7.68
C LEU A 23 -5.63 11.68 -8.11
N ALA A 24 -4.82 11.34 -9.10
CA ALA A 24 -4.61 9.95 -9.53
C ALA A 24 -4.06 9.08 -8.38
N LYS A 25 -3.10 9.60 -7.62
CA LYS A 25 -2.51 8.90 -6.48
C LYS A 25 -3.52 8.73 -5.34
N LEU A 26 -4.26 9.78 -5.00
CA LEU A 26 -5.22 9.79 -3.89
C LEU A 26 -6.43 8.89 -4.17
N THR A 27 -6.94 8.90 -5.40
CA THR A 27 -8.09 8.08 -5.82
C THR A 27 -7.70 6.65 -6.22
N GLY A 28 -6.40 6.38 -6.44
CA GLY A 28 -5.90 5.07 -6.87
C GLY A 28 -6.23 4.72 -8.33
N VAL A 29 -6.43 5.72 -9.20
CA VAL A 29 -6.90 5.54 -10.58
C VAL A 29 -5.91 6.16 -11.56
N ASN A 30 -5.80 5.59 -12.77
CA ASN A 30 -4.93 6.15 -13.80
C ASN A 30 -5.38 7.56 -14.21
N ARG A 31 -4.43 8.46 -14.49
CA ARG A 31 -4.67 9.82 -15.01
C ARG A 31 -5.59 9.84 -16.23
N ARG A 32 -5.50 8.85 -17.13
CA ARG A 32 -6.41 8.73 -18.29
C ARG A 32 -7.88 8.63 -17.86
N SER A 33 -8.17 7.90 -16.78
CA SER A 33 -9.53 7.77 -16.26
C SER A 33 -10.04 9.10 -15.70
N ILE A 34 -9.18 9.88 -15.06
CA ILE A 34 -9.53 11.22 -14.56
C ILE A 34 -9.88 12.16 -15.72
N TYR A 35 -9.08 12.17 -16.80
CA TYR A 35 -9.44 12.94 -18.00
C TYR A 35 -10.78 12.51 -18.59
N ASN A 36 -11.03 11.20 -18.67
CA ASN A 36 -12.31 10.68 -19.17
C ASN A 36 -13.49 11.10 -18.30
N TRP A 37 -13.30 11.20 -16.98
CA TRP A 37 -14.34 11.68 -16.07
C TRP A 37 -14.68 13.16 -16.33
N PHE A 38 -13.70 14.02 -16.61
CA PHE A 38 -13.99 15.43 -16.90
C PHE A 38 -14.77 15.61 -18.20
N LEU A 39 -14.62 14.71 -19.16
CA LEU A 39 -15.39 14.73 -20.41
C LEU A 39 -16.80 14.17 -20.29
N GLN A 40 -17.18 13.62 -19.13
CA GLN A 40 -18.49 12.99 -18.95
C GLN A 40 -19.53 13.99 -18.41
N PRO A 41 -20.71 14.11 -19.07
CA PRO A 41 -21.79 14.96 -18.56
C PRO A 41 -22.39 14.40 -17.28
N LYS A 42 -22.37 13.08 -17.12
CA LYS A 42 -22.79 12.37 -15.92
C LYS A 42 -21.71 11.38 -15.50
N LEU A 43 -21.25 11.48 -14.27
CA LEU A 43 -20.33 10.53 -13.66
C LEU A 43 -21.12 9.59 -12.75
N LYS A 44 -20.54 8.41 -12.51
CA LYS A 44 -21.05 7.52 -11.47
C LYS A 44 -20.91 8.20 -10.11
N PRO A 45 -21.93 8.14 -9.23
CA PRO A 45 -21.88 8.74 -7.89
C PRO A 45 -20.65 8.30 -7.08
N GLU A 46 -20.29 7.02 -7.16
CA GLU A 46 -19.09 6.46 -6.52
C GLU A 46 -17.78 7.19 -6.87
N ASN A 47 -17.65 7.65 -8.12
CA ASN A 47 -16.45 8.37 -8.55
C ASN A 47 -16.44 9.79 -7.97
N ILE A 48 -17.61 10.44 -7.89
CA ILE A 48 -17.74 11.78 -7.32
C ILE A 48 -17.41 11.74 -5.82
N ILE A 49 -17.94 10.77 -5.09
CA ILE A 49 -17.64 10.54 -3.67
C ILE A 49 -16.14 10.30 -3.46
N LYS A 50 -15.53 9.41 -4.24
CA LYS A 50 -14.07 9.17 -4.17
C LYS A 50 -13.25 10.42 -4.42
N ILE A 51 -13.63 11.25 -5.39
CA ILE A 51 -12.92 12.50 -5.68
C ILE A 51 -13.11 13.48 -4.53
N GLY A 52 -14.33 13.68 -4.05
CA GLY A 52 -14.64 14.60 -2.94
C GLY A 52 -13.90 14.21 -1.66
N GLN A 53 -13.90 12.92 -1.30
CA GLN A 53 -13.11 12.40 -0.19
C GLN A 53 -11.60 12.58 -0.39
N ALA A 54 -11.09 12.40 -1.61
CA ALA A 54 -9.67 12.55 -1.92
C ALA A 54 -9.18 14.01 -1.80
N ILE A 55 -10.02 14.99 -2.14
CA ILE A 55 -9.67 16.43 -2.11
C ILE A 55 -10.28 17.16 -0.91
N HIS A 56 -10.92 16.44 0.01
CA HIS A 56 -11.65 16.98 1.15
C HIS A 56 -12.68 18.07 0.75
N HIS A 57 -13.41 17.84 -0.34
CA HIS A 57 -14.46 18.72 -0.84
C HIS A 57 -15.81 18.05 -0.75
N ASP A 58 -16.80 18.80 -0.28
CA ASP A 58 -18.20 18.39 -0.25
C ASP A 58 -18.90 18.81 -1.54
N PHE A 59 -19.17 17.83 -2.42
CA PHE A 59 -19.87 18.07 -3.67
C PHE A 59 -21.40 18.13 -3.52
N SER A 60 -21.96 17.98 -2.32
CA SER A 60 -23.40 18.18 -2.09
C SER A 60 -23.83 19.62 -2.34
N VAL A 61 -22.90 20.58 -2.23
CA VAL A 61 -23.14 21.99 -2.53
C VAL A 61 -23.41 22.20 -4.02
N GLU A 62 -22.63 21.54 -4.89
CA GLU A 62 -22.82 21.60 -6.34
C GLU A 62 -23.90 20.65 -6.85
N PHE A 63 -24.12 19.53 -6.16
CA PHE A 63 -25.04 18.46 -6.55
C PHE A 63 -26.02 18.07 -5.41
N PRO A 64 -26.83 19.00 -4.89
CA PRO A 64 -27.67 18.77 -3.71
C PRO A 64 -28.80 17.75 -3.93
N ALA A 65 -29.15 17.46 -5.19
CA ALA A 65 -30.15 16.45 -5.53
C ALA A 65 -29.60 15.02 -5.54
N GLN A 66 -28.28 14.85 -5.43
CA GLN A 66 -27.62 13.54 -5.57
C GLN A 66 -26.80 13.12 -4.35
N PHE A 67 -26.33 14.07 -3.55
CA PHE A 67 -25.45 13.80 -2.42
C PHE A 67 -25.86 14.60 -1.20
N VAL A 68 -25.44 14.09 -0.04
CA VAL A 68 -25.50 14.78 1.24
C VAL A 68 -24.09 14.97 1.80
N PRO A 69 -23.86 15.95 2.69
CA PRO A 69 -22.52 16.20 3.25
C PRO A 69 -21.87 14.97 3.88
N GLU A 70 -22.68 14.06 4.45
CA GLU A 70 -22.24 12.82 5.06
C GLU A 70 -21.52 11.87 4.09
N ASP A 71 -21.83 11.95 2.79
CA ASP A 71 -21.19 11.12 1.76
C ASP A 71 -19.69 11.42 1.60
N PHE A 72 -19.27 12.64 1.93
CA PHE A 72 -17.90 13.13 1.75
C PHE A 72 -17.06 13.14 3.02
N ILE A 73 -17.66 12.76 4.16
CA ILE A 73 -16.92 12.54 5.39
C ILE A 73 -16.02 11.33 5.18
N VAL A 74 -14.71 11.53 5.23
CA VAL A 74 -13.76 10.43 5.21
C VAL A 74 -13.89 9.74 6.58
N PRO A 75 -14.43 8.51 6.68
CA PRO A 75 -14.31 7.78 7.93
C PRO A 75 -12.82 7.65 8.19
N GLU A 76 -12.35 8.08 9.36
CA GLU A 76 -10.99 7.85 9.80
C GLU A 76 -10.74 6.33 9.74
N LYS A 77 -10.21 5.86 8.61
CA LYS A 77 -9.66 4.53 8.53
C LYS A 77 -8.47 4.57 9.47
N PRO A 78 -8.43 3.72 10.52
CA PRO A 78 -7.23 3.61 11.32
C PRO A 78 -6.09 3.35 10.33
N ALA A 79 -5.09 4.22 10.36
CA ALA A 79 -3.86 4.09 9.60
C ALA A 79 -3.10 2.87 10.14
N MET A 80 -3.57 1.68 9.80
CA MET A 80 -2.98 0.39 10.16
C MET A 80 -3.12 -0.48 8.91
N VAL A 81 -2.26 -1.47 8.73
CA VAL A 81 -2.19 -2.43 7.59
C VAL A 81 -1.18 -2.11 6.46
N LYS A 82 -0.81 -0.86 6.16
CA LYS A 82 0.24 -0.63 5.12
C LYS A 82 1.68 -0.74 5.62
N GLU A 83 1.97 -0.29 6.85
CA GLU A 83 3.32 -0.39 7.43
C GLU A 83 3.68 -1.84 7.77
N GLU A 84 2.77 -2.59 8.42
CA GLU A 84 3.05 -3.98 8.83
C GLU A 84 3.42 -4.90 7.66
N THR A 85 2.77 -4.72 6.49
CA THR A 85 3.09 -5.52 5.31
C THR A 85 4.43 -5.11 4.71
N PHE A 86 4.72 -3.81 4.61
CA PHE A 86 6.00 -3.31 4.12
C PHE A 86 7.17 -3.75 5.00
N ASP A 87 7.01 -3.66 6.32
CA ASP A 87 8.04 -4.06 7.29
C ASP A 87 8.31 -5.57 7.23
N ALA A 88 7.28 -6.40 7.13
CA ALA A 88 7.44 -7.85 7.01
C ALA A 88 8.21 -8.26 5.73
N TRP A 89 8.02 -7.54 4.62
CA TRP A 89 8.78 -7.79 3.39
C TRP A 89 10.21 -7.23 3.46
N LYS A 90 10.39 -6.11 4.15
CA LYS A 90 11.70 -5.50 4.40
C LYS A 90 12.61 -6.43 5.21
N GLU A 91 12.09 -7.05 6.27
CA GLU A 91 12.84 -8.02 7.08
C GLU A 91 13.31 -9.22 6.25
N LYS A 92 12.42 -9.80 5.43
CA LYS A 92 12.78 -10.91 4.53
C LYS A 92 13.86 -10.53 3.51
N TYR A 93 13.81 -9.30 3.00
CA TYR A 93 14.81 -8.79 2.07
C TYR A 93 16.18 -8.61 2.74
N ILE A 94 16.19 -8.11 3.98
CA ILE A 94 17.42 -7.96 4.78
C ILE A 94 18.05 -9.34 5.06
N ASP A 95 17.27 -10.31 5.53
CA ASP A 95 17.75 -11.68 5.80
C ASP A 95 18.35 -12.33 4.54
N LEU A 96 17.72 -12.13 3.37
CA LEU A 96 18.25 -12.62 2.10
C LEU A 96 19.61 -11.99 1.76
N LEU A 97 19.75 -10.67 1.91
CA LEU A 97 21.00 -9.95 1.64
C LEU A 97 22.11 -10.38 2.61
N GLU A 98 21.79 -10.57 3.89
CA GLU A 98 22.74 -11.04 4.89
C GLU A 98 23.26 -12.45 4.58
N ARG A 99 22.36 -13.38 4.24
CA ARG A 99 22.76 -14.74 3.83
C ARG A 99 23.61 -14.75 2.57
N TYR A 100 23.26 -13.92 1.58
CA TYR A 100 24.04 -13.81 0.36
C TYR A 100 25.44 -13.24 0.63
N ASN A 101 25.53 -12.17 1.43
CA ASN A 101 26.82 -11.60 1.84
C ASN A 101 27.64 -12.59 2.65
N LEU A 102 27.03 -13.42 3.50
CA LEU A 102 27.72 -14.48 4.22
C LEU A 102 28.33 -15.51 3.26
N LEU A 103 27.57 -15.95 2.25
CA LEU A 103 28.07 -16.87 1.23
C LEU A 103 29.24 -16.29 0.44
N LEU A 104 29.16 -15.02 0.05
CA LEU A 104 30.26 -14.32 -0.62
C LEU A 104 31.51 -14.25 0.26
N ARG A 105 31.35 -13.93 1.55
CA ARG A 105 32.46 -13.88 2.50
C ARG A 105 33.10 -15.25 2.72
N ILE A 106 32.32 -16.32 2.73
CA ILE A 106 32.83 -17.70 2.78
C ILE A 106 33.58 -18.03 1.48
N ALA A 107 33.01 -17.71 0.32
CA ALA A 107 33.63 -17.97 -0.98
C ALA A 107 34.95 -17.19 -1.18
N ASN A 108 35.03 -15.98 -0.65
CA ASN A 108 36.23 -15.13 -0.68
C ASN A 108 37.25 -15.50 0.41
N GLY A 109 36.95 -16.48 1.27
CA GLY A 109 37.86 -16.92 2.34
C GLY A 109 37.95 -15.96 3.53
N GLU A 110 37.04 -15.00 3.65
CA GLU A 110 37.03 -13.97 4.70
C GLU A 110 36.40 -14.47 6.02
N VAL A 111 35.65 -15.58 6.00
CA VAL A 111 34.96 -16.16 7.17
C VAL A 111 35.11 -17.69 7.20
N GLN A 112 35.63 -18.24 8.29
CA GLN A 112 35.64 -19.69 8.53
C GLN A 112 34.29 -20.16 9.09
N VAL A 113 33.76 -21.25 8.54
CA VAL A 113 32.47 -21.84 8.93
C VAL A 113 32.53 -22.24 10.43
N PRO A 114 31.59 -21.82 11.29
CA PRO A 114 31.51 -22.34 12.65
C PRO A 114 31.24 -23.84 12.58
N ALA A 115 32.09 -24.65 13.23
CA ALA A 115 31.92 -26.09 13.29
C ALA A 115 30.57 -26.44 13.94
N MET A 116 29.57 -26.82 13.13
CA MET A 116 28.37 -27.48 13.63
C MET A 116 28.81 -28.79 14.30
N HIS A 117 28.76 -28.83 15.64
CA HIS A 117 28.88 -30.07 16.38
C HIS A 117 27.68 -30.97 16.02
N LEU A 118 27.87 -31.87 15.06
CA LEU A 118 27.04 -33.07 14.96
C LEU A 118 27.36 -33.91 16.21
N LYS A 119 26.44 -33.95 17.17
CA LYS A 119 26.46 -35.02 18.18
C LYS A 119 26.19 -36.33 17.46
N SER A 120 27.24 -37.11 17.19
CA SER A 120 27.11 -38.52 16.86
C SER A 120 26.86 -39.28 18.17
N GLU A 121 25.60 -39.57 18.48
CA GLU A 121 25.27 -40.60 19.47
C GLU A 121 25.28 -41.95 18.77
N ASN A 122 26.44 -42.60 18.77
CA ASN A 122 26.56 -44.05 18.67
C ASN A 122 27.54 -44.49 19.75
N SER A 123 27.04 -44.99 20.88
CA SER A 123 27.80 -45.86 21.77
C SER A 123 26.85 -46.76 22.54
N ALA A 124 26.47 -47.87 21.91
CA ALA A 124 25.99 -49.05 22.61
C ALA A 124 27.22 -49.88 23.01
N SER A 125 27.67 -49.78 24.26
CA SER A 125 28.42 -50.80 25.02
C SER A 125 28.99 -50.17 26.28
N ASP A 126 28.33 -50.41 27.40
CA ASP A 126 28.93 -50.73 28.70
C ASP A 126 27.90 -50.44 29.80
N LEU A 127 27.45 -51.52 30.46
CA LEU A 127 27.12 -51.65 31.88
C LEU A 127 26.33 -52.95 32.08
N ILE A 128 26.98 -54.07 31.77
CA ILE A 128 26.85 -55.28 32.59
C ILE A 128 27.85 -55.11 33.72
N ALA A 129 27.41 -54.67 34.89
CA ALA A 129 27.95 -55.03 36.21
C ALA A 129 27.27 -54.21 37.32
N GLY A 130 26.57 -54.90 38.22
CA GLY A 130 26.27 -54.40 39.56
C GLY A 130 24.82 -54.03 39.84
N SER A 131 23.96 -55.01 40.11
CA SER A 131 23.56 -55.34 41.50
C SER A 131 22.66 -56.57 41.54
#